data_AF-A0A5K1GYH4-F1
#
_entry.id   AF-A0A5K1GYH4-F1
#
_cell.length_a   1.000
_cell.length_b   1.000
_cell.length_c   1.000
_cell.angle_alpha   90.00
_cell.angle_beta   90.00
_cell.angle_gamma   90.00
#
_symmetry.space_group_name_H-M   'P 1'
#
loop_
_entity.id
_entity.type
_entity.pdbx_description
1 polymer ?
#
loop_
_entity_poly.entity_id
_entity_poly.type
_entity_poly.pdbx_seq_one_letter_code
_entity_poly.pdbx_strand_id
1 'polypeptide(L)' 'VITVTFVQGGEALNAIPSSVKFGGSIQSFSTEWLHHLRKRVKE' A
#
# COMPACT_ATOMS: atom_id res chain seq x y z
N VAL A 1 7.17 0.39 -10.87
CA VAL A 1 5.69 0.31 -10.89
C VAL A 1 5.21 -0.02 -9.48
N ILE A 2 4.13 0.65 -9.04
CA ILE A 2 3.45 0.34 -7.78
C ILE A 2 2.04 -0.12 -8.14
N THR A 3 1.66 -1.29 -7.65
CA THR A 3 0.35 -1.89 -7.89
C THR A 3 -0.34 -2.11 -6.56
N VAL A 4 -1.52 -1.55 -6.36
CA VAL A 4 -2.36 -1.82 -5.17
C VAL A 4 -3.35 -2.90 -5.54
N THR A 5 -3.26 -4.06 -4.89
CA THR A 5 -4.09 -5.25 -5.17
C THR A 5 -5.35 -5.29 -4.32
N PHE A 6 -5.34 -4.74 -3.12
CA PHE A 6 -6.54 -4.62 -2.30
C PHE A 6 -6.48 -3.40 -1.37
N VAL A 7 -7.67 -2.90 -1.07
CA VAL A 7 -7.90 -1.91 -0.03
C VAL A 7 -9.04 -2.44 0.83
N GLN A 8 -8.75 -2.72 2.09
CA GLN A 8 -9.72 -3.24 3.05
C GLN A 8 -9.91 -2.22 4.17
N GLY A 9 -11.09 -1.60 4.22
CA GLY A 9 -11.43 -0.59 5.21
C GLY A 9 -12.73 -0.96 5.93
N GLY A 10 -12.60 -1.39 7.19
CA GLY A 10 -13.75 -1.71 8.05
C GLY A 10 -14.52 -2.97 7.66
N GLU A 11 -15.23 -3.54 8.63
CA GLU A 11 -16.14 -4.66 8.41
C GLU A 11 -17.61 -4.22 8.32
N ALA A 12 -17.94 -3.07 8.94
CA ALA A 12 -19.31 -2.57 9.01
C ALA A 12 -19.53 -1.41 8.02
N LEU A 13 -20.54 -1.56 7.15
CA LEU A 13 -20.91 -0.58 6.11
C LEU A 13 -21.43 0.75 6.66
N ASN A 14 -21.80 0.79 7.94
CA ASN A 14 -22.39 1.93 8.64
C ASN A 14 -21.48 2.51 9.75
N ALA A 15 -20.21 2.11 9.80
CA ALA A 15 -19.25 2.61 10.77
C ALA A 15 -17.99 3.12 10.06
N ILE A 16 -17.46 4.26 10.51
CA ILE A 16 -16.19 4.78 9.99
C ILE A 16 -15.07 3.87 10.53
N PRO A 17 -14.29 3.22 9.65
CA PRO A 17 -13.22 2.34 10.10
C PRO A 17 -12.08 3.14 10.75
N SER A 18 -11.60 2.66 11.89
CA SER A 18 -10.46 3.26 12.60
C SER A 18 -9.13 3.06 11.87
N SER A 19 -9.04 2.09 10.96
CA SER A 19 -7.87 1.83 10.12
C SER A 19 -8.25 1.17 8.80
N VAL A 20 -7.44 1.42 7.77
CA VAL A 20 -7.59 0.83 6.43
C VAL A 20 -6.31 0.09 6.09
N LYS A 21 -6.42 -1.15 5.65
CA LYS A 21 -5.30 -1.97 5.19
C LYS A 21 -5.20 -1.89 3.67
N PHE A 22 -4.04 -1.47 3.19
CA PHE A 22 -3.69 -1.48 1.78
C PHE A 22 -2.72 -2.61 1.51
N GLY A 23 -2.98 -3.41 0.48
CA GLY A 23 -2.09 -4.46 0.01
C GLY A 23 -1.73 -4.24 -1.45
N GLY A 24 -0.50 -4.56 -1.81
CA GLY A 24 0.02 -4.31 -3.14
C GLY A 24 1.45 -4.81 -3.32
N SER A 25 1.98 -4.64 -4.52
CA SER A 25 3.35 -4.98 -4.88
C SER A 25 4.07 -3.78 -5.46
N ILE A 26 5.36 -3.67 -5.15
CA ILE A 26 6.27 -2.69 -5.74
C ILE A 26 7.24 -3.49 -6.60
N GLN A 27 7.26 -3.19 -7.89
CA GLN A 27 8.17 -3.82 -8.84
C GLN A 27 9.07 -2.76 -9.46
N SER A 28 10.39 -2.98 -9.34
CA SER A 28 11.42 -2.12 -9.89
C SER A 28 12.43 -2.97 -10.62
N PHE A 29 13.00 -2.44 -11.70
CA PHE A 29 14.07 -3.10 -12.46
C PHE A 29 15.42 -3.02 -11.74
N SER A 30 15.59 -2.11 -10.77
CA SER A 30 16.76 -2.04 -9.91
C SER A 30 16.42 -2.00 -8.42
N THR A 31 17.34 -2.51 -7.61
CA THR A 31 17.24 -2.60 -6.15
C THR A 31 17.31 -1.23 -5.48
N GLU A 32 18.19 -0.32 -5.93
CA GLU A 32 18.23 1.08 -5.49
C GLU A 32 16.86 1.77 -5.62
N TRP A 33 16.24 1.64 -6.80
CA TRP A 33 14.93 2.24 -7.06
C TRP A 33 13.83 1.59 -6.23
N LEU A 34 13.91 0.28 -5.98
CA LEU A 34 12.98 -0.41 -5.08
C LEU A 34 13.11 0.11 -3.63
N HIS A 35 14.33 0.30 -3.15
CA HIS A 35 14.60 0.81 -1.81
C HIS A 35 14.10 2.25 -1.66
N HIS A 36 14.37 3.09 -2.67
CA HIS A 36 13.88 4.46 -2.71
C HIS A 36 12.35 4.54 -2.72
N LEU A 37 11.68 3.73 -3.55
CA LEU A 37 10.22 3.67 -3.61
C LEU A 37 9.62 3.17 -2.29
N ARG A 38 10.24 2.17 -1.66
CA ARG A 38 9.79 1.66 -0.35
C ARG A 38 9.93 2.71 0.75
N LYS A 39 10.96 3.56 0.69
CA LYS A 39 11.14 4.68 1.63
C LYS A 39 10.03 5.71 1.45
N ARG A 40 9.72 6.11 0.22
CA ARG A 40 8.67 7.09 -0.09
C ARG A 40 7.25 6.64 0.25
N VAL A 41 6.98 5.33 0.23
CA VAL A 41 5.67 4.78 0.65
C VAL A 41 5.48 4.84 2.18
N LYS A 42 6.56 5.00 2.95
CA LYS A 42 6.52 5.13 4.41
C LYS A 42 6.58 6.58 4.91
N GLU A 43 6.90 7.53 4.03
CA GLU A 43 6.79 8.97 4.29
C GLU A 43 5.33 9.40 4.17
#